data_AF-A0AAW9SEX9-F1
#
_entry.id   AF-A0AAW9SEX9-F1
#
_cell.length_a   1.000
_cell.length_b   1.000
_cell.length_c   1.000
_cell.angle_alpha   90.00
_cell.angle_beta   90.00
_cell.angle_gamma   90.00
#
_symmetry.space_group_name_H-M   'P 1'
#
loop_
_entity.id
_entity.type
_entity.pdbx_description
1 polymer ?
#
loop_
_entity_poly.entity_id
_entity_poly.type
_entity_poly.pdbx_seq_one_letter_code
_entity_poly.pdbx_strand_id
1 'polypeptide(L)'
;MFKSLMMTAAFAVIATAASAETFEVKMLNRGEAGVMVFEPAFVKAAPGDVIHFLPTDKGHNVESIDGMLPDGVEGFKTKFNDAFELTVDAQGVYGIKCTPHYAMGMVAVIQVGDAVNLDRAAEVKQKGKAKARMAELLTQVE
;
A
#
# COMPACT_ATOMS: atom_id res chain seq x y z
N MET A 1 62.41 -22.74 -0.72
CA MET A 1 61.37 -22.39 -1.72
C MET A 1 60.01 -22.78 -1.15
N PHE A 2 59.39 -21.90 -0.36
CA PHE A 2 58.05 -22.12 0.18
C PHE A 2 57.04 -21.54 -0.81
N LYS A 3 56.32 -22.42 -1.52
CA LYS A 3 55.23 -22.02 -2.42
C LYS A 3 54.00 -21.74 -1.56
N SER A 4 53.62 -20.47 -1.49
CA SER A 4 52.37 -20.02 -0.89
C SER A 4 51.19 -20.54 -1.72
N LEU A 5 50.32 -21.33 -1.11
CA LEU A 5 49.10 -21.83 -1.73
C LEU A 5 47.98 -20.82 -1.43
N MET A 6 47.66 -19.97 -2.40
CA MET A 6 46.47 -19.11 -2.33
C MET A 6 45.22 -19.96 -2.54
N MET A 7 44.42 -20.10 -1.49
CA MET A 7 43.13 -20.78 -1.50
C MET A 7 42.04 -19.73 -1.79
N THR A 8 41.54 -19.71 -3.02
CA THR A 8 40.44 -18.82 -3.43
C THR A 8 39.12 -19.39 -2.93
N ALA A 9 38.54 -18.79 -1.89
CA ALA A 9 37.19 -19.14 -1.43
C ALA A 9 36.15 -18.49 -2.36
N ALA A 10 35.41 -19.30 -3.12
CA ALA A 10 34.29 -18.85 -3.91
C ALA A 10 33.09 -18.59 -2.98
N PHE A 11 32.69 -17.33 -2.81
CA PHE A 11 31.47 -16.94 -2.13
C PHE A 11 30.29 -17.15 -3.09
N ALA A 12 29.49 -18.19 -2.86
CA ALA A 12 28.22 -18.37 -3.57
C ALA A 12 27.20 -17.41 -2.96
N VAL A 13 26.80 -16.39 -3.73
CA VAL A 13 25.67 -15.52 -3.36
C VAL A 13 24.39 -16.32 -3.59
N ILE A 14 23.76 -16.76 -2.50
CA ILE A 14 22.42 -17.34 -2.54
C ILE A 14 21.44 -16.17 -2.74
N ALA A 15 20.97 -15.97 -3.97
CA ALA A 15 19.87 -15.05 -4.24
C ALA A 15 18.59 -15.66 -3.67
N THR A 16 18.05 -15.07 -2.60
CA THR A 16 16.71 -15.39 -2.12
C THR A 16 15.71 -14.97 -3.18
N ALA A 17 14.98 -15.92 -3.76
CA ALA A 17 13.84 -15.61 -4.61
C ALA A 17 12.78 -14.90 -3.74
N ALA A 18 12.60 -13.60 -3.94
CA ALA A 18 11.47 -12.88 -3.37
C ALA A 18 10.19 -13.45 -3.99
N SER A 19 9.33 -14.03 -3.16
CA SER A 19 8.00 -14.49 -3.60
C SER A 19 7.03 -13.33 -3.39
N ALA A 20 6.23 -13.01 -4.42
CA ALA A 20 5.17 -12.02 -4.30
C ALA A 20 4.11 -12.50 -3.30
N GLU A 21 3.85 -11.72 -2.26
CA GLU A 21 2.82 -11.95 -1.27
C GLU A 21 1.49 -11.31 -1.71
N THR A 22 0.38 -11.84 -1.22
CA THR A 22 -0.94 -11.23 -1.39
C THR A 22 -1.49 -10.77 -0.04
N PHE A 23 -1.79 -9.48 0.06
CA PHE A 23 -2.39 -8.86 1.24
C PHE A 23 -3.88 -8.64 1.00
N GLU A 24 -4.73 -9.18 1.86
CA GLU A 24 -6.16 -8.96 1.79
C GLU A 24 -6.57 -7.69 2.54
N VAL A 25 -7.37 -6.84 1.89
CA VAL A 25 -7.94 -5.62 2.48
C VAL A 25 -9.47 -5.64 2.33
N LYS A 26 -10.19 -5.76 3.44
CA LYS A 26 -11.65 -5.79 3.46
C LYS A 26 -12.24 -4.39 3.31
N MET A 27 -13.31 -4.27 2.54
CA MET A 27 -14.13 -3.05 2.44
C MET A 27 -15.40 -3.21 3.28
N LEU A 28 -15.50 -2.44 4.36
CA LEU A 28 -16.51 -2.65 5.41
C LEU A 28 -17.32 -1.38 5.71
N ASN A 29 -18.61 -1.58 5.96
CA ASN A 29 -19.48 -0.57 6.56
C ASN A 29 -19.09 -0.27 8.00
N ARG A 30 -18.62 -1.29 8.73
CA ARG A 30 -18.12 -1.18 10.11
C ARG A 30 -17.01 -2.21 10.36
N GLY A 31 -15.90 -1.73 10.91
CA GLY A 31 -14.78 -2.55 11.40
C GLY A 31 -14.23 -2.00 12.70
N GLU A 32 -13.03 -2.42 13.08
CA GLU A 32 -12.40 -2.05 14.36
C GLU A 32 -12.18 -0.53 14.47
N ALA A 33 -11.77 0.11 13.37
CA ALA A 33 -11.55 1.55 13.27
C ALA A 33 -12.85 2.39 13.09
N GLY A 34 -14.03 1.77 13.28
CA GLY A 34 -15.35 2.40 13.22
C GLY A 34 -16.07 2.19 11.89
N VAL A 35 -16.83 3.19 11.44
CA VAL A 35 -17.64 3.09 10.21
C VAL A 35 -16.85 3.45 8.96
N MET A 36 -17.23 2.84 7.83
CA MET A 36 -16.68 3.02 6.49
C MET A 36 -15.15 2.91 6.50
N VAL A 37 -14.64 1.69 6.49
CA VAL A 37 -13.22 1.40 6.70
C VAL A 37 -12.71 0.40 5.68
N PHE A 38 -11.45 0.57 5.30
CA PHE A 38 -10.63 -0.52 4.80
C PHE A 38 -10.01 -1.24 6.01
N GLU A 39 -9.91 -2.56 5.97
CA GLU A 39 -9.33 -3.34 7.07
C GLU A 39 -8.42 -4.47 6.54
N PRO A 40 -7.10 -4.41 6.78
CA PRO A 40 -6.39 -3.32 7.46
C PRO A 40 -6.38 -2.02 6.61
N ALA A 41 -6.23 -0.87 7.28
CA ALA A 41 -6.12 0.43 6.61
C ALA A 41 -4.66 0.84 6.32
N PHE A 42 -3.69 0.13 6.88
CA PHE A 42 -2.26 0.26 6.56
C PHE A 42 -1.73 -1.10 6.13
N VAL A 43 -0.99 -1.13 5.02
CA VAL A 43 -0.29 -2.31 4.53
C VAL A 43 1.14 -1.95 4.21
N LYS A 44 2.10 -2.73 4.72
CA LYS A 44 3.51 -2.66 4.31
C LYS A 44 3.78 -3.84 3.38
N ALA A 45 4.14 -3.53 2.14
CA ALA A 45 4.37 -4.48 1.06
C ALA A 45 5.77 -4.28 0.46
N ALA A 46 6.22 -5.25 -0.33
CA ALA A 46 7.39 -5.18 -1.18
C ALA A 46 6.99 -4.98 -2.65
N PRO A 47 7.90 -4.44 -3.50
CA PRO A 47 7.71 -4.44 -4.94
C PRO A 47 7.34 -5.82 -5.50
N GLY A 48 6.26 -5.88 -6.26
CA GLY A 48 5.72 -7.09 -6.89
C GLY A 48 4.60 -7.78 -6.11
N ASP A 49 4.33 -7.35 -4.86
CA ASP A 49 3.22 -7.88 -4.07
C ASP A 49 1.86 -7.45 -4.63
N VAL A 50 0.80 -8.13 -4.18
CA VAL A 50 -0.58 -7.86 -4.59
C VAL A 50 -1.42 -7.42 -3.39
N ILE A 51 -2.14 -6.32 -3.54
CA ILE A 51 -3.16 -5.88 -2.59
C ILE A 51 -4.53 -6.28 -3.12
N HIS A 52 -5.16 -7.25 -2.49
CA HIS A 52 -6.47 -7.76 -2.85
C HIS A 52 -7.57 -7.11 -2.00
N PHE A 53 -8.28 -6.17 -2.60
CA PHE A 53 -9.42 -5.50 -1.98
C PHE A 53 -10.68 -6.34 -2.11
N LEU A 54 -11.22 -6.77 -0.97
CA LEU A 54 -12.40 -7.63 -0.86
C LEU A 54 -13.66 -6.79 -0.60
N PRO A 55 -14.70 -6.87 -1.45
CA PRO A 55 -15.98 -6.19 -1.25
C PRO A 55 -16.83 -6.94 -0.22
N THR A 56 -16.36 -7.01 1.02
CA THR A 56 -17.02 -7.73 2.11
C THR A 56 -18.42 -7.16 2.38
N ASP A 57 -18.54 -5.84 2.38
CA ASP A 57 -19.82 -5.15 2.37
C ASP A 57 -20.08 -4.46 1.00
N LYS A 58 -21.36 -4.27 0.67
CA LYS A 58 -21.76 -3.54 -0.54
C LYS A 58 -21.67 -2.02 -0.35
N GLY A 59 -21.40 -1.31 -1.45
CA GLY A 59 -21.38 0.15 -1.52
C GLY A 59 -19.98 0.75 -1.55
N HIS A 60 -18.95 -0.08 -1.65
CA HIS A 60 -17.55 0.35 -1.61
C HIS A 60 -16.87 0.17 -2.96
N ASN A 61 -15.85 0.99 -3.21
CA ASN A 61 -14.92 0.85 -4.31
C ASN A 61 -13.52 1.27 -3.85
N VAL A 62 -12.55 1.10 -4.72
CA VAL A 62 -11.16 1.49 -4.50
C VAL A 62 -10.78 2.55 -5.53
N GLU A 63 -10.25 3.67 -5.07
CA GLU A 63 -9.77 4.76 -5.92
C GLU A 63 -8.45 5.29 -5.36
N SER A 64 -7.48 5.55 -6.22
CA SER A 64 -6.26 6.26 -5.83
C SER A 64 -6.57 7.71 -5.41
N ILE A 65 -5.78 8.26 -4.50
CA ILE A 65 -5.83 9.67 -4.15
C ILE A 65 -4.80 10.41 -5.00
N ASP A 66 -5.28 11.32 -5.86
CA ASP A 66 -4.43 12.17 -6.70
C ASP A 66 -3.35 12.86 -5.86
N GLY A 67 -2.10 12.77 -6.30
CA GLY A 67 -0.95 13.33 -5.61
C GLY A 67 -0.40 12.48 -4.46
N MET A 68 -0.96 11.30 -4.19
CA MET A 68 -0.46 10.35 -3.18
C MET A 68 0.09 9.05 -3.76
N LEU A 69 0.16 8.88 -5.07
CA LEU A 69 0.82 7.73 -5.70
C LEU A 69 2.31 8.03 -5.96
N PRO A 70 3.18 7.01 -6.06
CA PRO A 70 4.55 7.19 -6.57
C PRO A 70 4.55 7.70 -8.01
N ASP A 71 5.67 8.30 -8.43
CA ASP A 71 5.81 8.81 -9.78
C ASP A 71 5.76 7.66 -10.81
N GLY A 72 5.04 7.86 -11.91
CA GLY A 72 4.87 6.85 -12.97
C GLY A 72 3.77 5.83 -12.71
N VAL A 73 3.15 5.81 -11.53
CA VAL A 73 1.97 4.99 -11.26
C VAL A 73 0.71 5.70 -11.76
N GLU A 74 -0.05 5.04 -12.64
CA GLU A 74 -1.32 5.57 -13.13
C GLU A 74 -2.41 5.56 -12.03
N GLY A 75 -3.23 6.60 -12.02
CA GLY A 75 -4.40 6.65 -11.15
C GLY A 75 -5.45 5.61 -11.56
N PHE A 76 -6.17 5.08 -10.58
CA PHE A 76 -7.17 4.03 -10.81
C PHE A 76 -8.43 4.24 -9.98
N LYS A 77 -9.53 3.66 -10.47
CA LYS A 77 -10.84 3.68 -9.84
C LYS A 77 -11.65 2.46 -10.25
N THR A 78 -12.09 1.68 -9.28
CA THR A 78 -12.92 0.50 -9.53
C THR A 78 -14.41 0.87 -9.54
N LYS A 79 -15.23 -0.02 -10.11
CA LYS A 79 -16.69 0.03 -9.93
C LYS A 79 -17.05 -0.41 -8.50
N PHE A 80 -18.27 -0.09 -8.08
CA PHE A 80 -18.75 -0.51 -6.77
C PHE A 80 -18.95 -2.02 -6.68
N ASN A 81 -18.56 -2.59 -5.54
CA ASN A 81 -18.70 -4.01 -5.19
C ASN A 81 -17.81 -4.97 -5.99
N ASP A 82 -16.92 -4.46 -6.83
CA ASP A 82 -15.94 -5.30 -7.52
C ASP A 82 -14.79 -5.62 -6.56
N ALA A 83 -14.34 -6.87 -6.56
CA ALA A 83 -13.03 -7.22 -6.04
C ALA A 83 -11.95 -6.59 -6.94
N PHE A 84 -10.83 -6.23 -6.35
CA PHE A 84 -9.75 -5.57 -7.07
C PHE A 84 -8.40 -6.01 -6.55
N GLU A 85 -7.54 -6.43 -7.48
CA GLU A 85 -6.15 -6.75 -7.20
C GLU A 85 -5.27 -5.63 -7.76
N LEU A 86 -4.47 -5.04 -6.87
CA LEU A 86 -3.46 -4.06 -7.23
C LEU A 86 -2.08 -4.69 -7.04
N THR A 87 -1.40 -5.00 -8.14
CA THR A 87 0.03 -5.30 -8.10
C THR A 87 0.81 -4.00 -7.86
N VAL A 88 1.70 -4.01 -6.88
CA VAL A 88 2.45 -2.82 -6.47
C VAL A 88 3.94 -2.96 -6.76
N ASP A 89 4.41 -2.39 -7.88
CA ASP A 89 5.82 -2.49 -8.29
C ASP A 89 6.66 -1.28 -7.88
N ALA A 90 6.11 -0.07 -7.99
CA ALA A 90 6.85 1.15 -7.68
C ALA A 90 6.93 1.37 -6.18
N GLN A 91 8.14 1.64 -5.68
CA GLN A 91 8.34 1.98 -4.27
C GLN A 91 7.65 3.30 -3.92
N GLY A 92 7.16 3.40 -2.69
CA GLY A 92 6.55 4.60 -2.14
C GLY A 92 5.25 4.33 -1.40
N VAL A 93 4.60 5.42 -1.04
CA VAL A 93 3.27 5.46 -0.45
C VAL A 93 2.23 5.52 -1.56
N TYR A 94 1.16 4.75 -1.40
CA TYR A 94 -0.06 4.79 -2.19
C TYR A 94 -1.21 5.19 -1.27
N GLY A 95 -1.75 6.39 -1.47
CA GLY A 95 -2.98 6.82 -0.82
C GLY A 95 -4.22 6.28 -1.52
N ILE A 96 -5.07 5.58 -0.80
CA ILE A 96 -6.29 4.93 -1.31
C ILE A 96 -7.53 5.51 -0.61
N LYS A 97 -8.61 5.71 -1.35
CA LYS A 97 -9.93 6.11 -0.83
C LYS A 97 -11.04 5.25 -1.42
N CYS A 98 -12.15 5.16 -0.69
CA CYS A 98 -13.45 4.78 -1.26
C CYS A 98 -14.19 6.05 -1.67
N THR A 99 -14.60 6.17 -2.93
CA THR A 99 -15.13 7.42 -3.49
C THR A 99 -16.31 8.01 -2.70
N PRO A 100 -17.43 7.28 -2.47
CA PRO A 100 -18.59 7.84 -1.79
C PRO A 100 -18.35 8.07 -0.30
N HIS A 101 -17.38 7.37 0.29
CA HIS A 101 -17.14 7.38 1.75
C HIS A 101 -15.84 8.10 2.15
N TYR A 102 -15.18 8.78 1.21
CA TYR A 102 -13.91 9.46 1.47
C TYR A 102 -14.04 10.52 2.57
N ALA A 103 -15.03 11.40 2.50
CA ALA A 103 -15.26 12.41 3.55
C ALA A 103 -15.66 11.80 4.90
N MET A 104 -16.18 10.56 4.90
CA MET A 104 -16.47 9.77 6.10
C MET A 104 -15.23 9.04 6.65
N GLY A 105 -14.10 9.12 5.96
CA GLY A 105 -12.80 8.62 6.41
C GLY A 105 -12.45 7.22 5.91
N MET A 106 -13.08 6.72 4.85
CA MET A 106 -12.70 5.42 4.28
C MET A 106 -11.47 5.59 3.39
N VAL A 107 -10.30 5.51 4.02
CA VAL A 107 -8.98 5.65 3.41
C VAL A 107 -8.03 4.56 3.87
N ALA A 108 -7.03 4.26 3.05
CA ALA A 108 -5.93 3.37 3.38
C ALA A 108 -4.59 3.91 2.84
N VAL A 109 -3.49 3.42 3.41
CA VAL A 109 -2.11 3.69 3.00
C VAL A 109 -1.45 2.35 2.71
N ILE A 110 -0.88 2.19 1.53
CA ILE A 110 0.01 1.07 1.23
C ILE A 110 1.43 1.65 1.10
N GLN A 111 2.35 1.20 1.94
CA GLN A 111 3.78 1.48 1.80
C GLN A 111 4.41 0.31 1.04
N VAL A 112 5.12 0.60 -0.05
CA VAL A 112 5.79 -0.38 -0.90
C VAL A 112 7.29 -0.10 -0.82
N GLY A 113 8.06 -0.99 -0.18
CA GLY A 113 9.48 -0.72 0.07
C GLY A 113 9.71 0.63 0.77
N ASP A 114 10.65 1.42 0.24
CA ASP A 114 10.96 2.75 0.76
C ASP A 114 9.87 3.78 0.41
N ALA A 115 9.48 4.60 1.37
CA ALA A 115 8.44 5.62 1.23
C ALA A 115 8.92 6.90 0.50
N VAL A 116 9.42 6.76 -0.73
CA VAL A 116 10.13 7.81 -1.49
C VAL A 116 9.32 9.09 -1.77
N ASN A 117 7.99 9.04 -1.67
CA ASN A 117 7.08 10.16 -1.91
C ASN A 117 6.30 10.58 -0.64
N LEU A 118 6.72 10.17 0.56
CA LEU A 118 5.99 10.42 1.81
C LEU A 118 5.71 11.91 2.03
N ASP A 119 6.72 12.77 1.91
CA ASP A 119 6.56 14.22 2.13
C ASP A 119 5.48 14.81 1.22
N ARG A 120 5.54 14.51 -0.08
CA ARG A 120 4.53 14.92 -1.06
C ARG A 120 3.15 14.35 -0.74
N ALA A 121 3.07 13.07 -0.39
CA ALA A 121 1.80 12.42 -0.07
C ALA A 121 1.15 13.03 1.18
N ALA A 122 1.95 13.41 2.19
CA ALA A 122 1.49 14.04 3.42
C ALA A 122 0.94 15.46 3.23
N GLU A 123 1.38 16.17 2.19
CA GLU A 123 0.87 17.50 1.83
C GLU A 123 -0.54 17.46 1.19
N VAL A 124 -0.99 16.29 0.71
CA VAL A 124 -2.29 16.16 0.05
C VAL A 124 -3.44 16.42 1.02
N LYS A 125 -4.21 17.47 0.73
CA LYS A 125 -5.36 17.89 1.54
C LYS A 125 -6.47 16.84 1.50
N GLN A 126 -6.78 16.32 2.67
CA GLN A 126 -7.85 15.34 2.88
C GLN A 126 -9.19 16.01 3.21
N LYS A 127 -10.29 15.29 3.00
CA LYS A 127 -11.66 15.78 3.23
C LYS A 127 -12.29 15.20 4.49
N GLY A 128 -12.99 16.01 5.28
CA GLY A 128 -13.79 15.55 6.42
C GLY A 128 -12.99 14.67 7.39
N LYS A 129 -13.55 13.51 7.77
CA LYS A 129 -12.93 12.57 8.70
C LYS A 129 -11.66 11.90 8.14
N ALA A 130 -11.49 11.85 6.81
CA ALA A 130 -10.26 11.31 6.22
C ALA A 130 -9.00 12.10 6.63
N LYS A 131 -9.13 13.39 6.97
CA LYS A 131 -7.97 14.18 7.44
C LYS A 131 -7.33 13.56 8.69
N ALA A 132 -8.13 13.22 9.68
CA ALA A 132 -7.62 12.62 10.91
C ALA A 132 -7.10 11.20 10.68
N ARG A 133 -7.88 10.35 10.00
CA ARG A 133 -7.48 8.96 9.73
C ARG A 133 -6.24 8.86 8.85
N MET A 134 -6.12 9.65 7.79
CA MET A 134 -4.93 9.65 6.95
C MET A 134 -3.69 10.11 7.70
N ALA A 135 -3.81 11.16 8.53
CA ALA A 135 -2.69 11.62 9.34
C ALA A 135 -2.18 10.52 10.28
N GLU A 136 -3.08 9.78 10.92
CA GLU A 136 -2.75 8.63 11.77
C GLU A 136 -2.14 7.46 10.99
N LEU A 137 -2.62 7.18 9.77
CA LEU A 137 -2.03 6.13 8.93
C LEU A 137 -0.61 6.50 8.48
N LEU A 138 -0.36 7.76 8.14
CA LEU A 138 0.97 8.22 7.72
C LEU A 138 2.01 8.17 8.85
N THR A 139 1.61 8.15 10.13
CA THR A 139 2.56 7.93 11.24
C THR A 139 3.05 6.49 11.35
N GLN A 140 2.44 5.55 10.62
CA GLN A 140 2.86 4.14 10.58
C GLN A 140 3.89 3.87 9.46
N VAL A 141 4.11 4.85 8.56
CA VAL A 141 5.10 4.73 7.50
C VAL A 141 6.51 4.81 8.11
N GLU A 142 7.37 3.86 7.73
CA GLU A 142 8.76 3.74 8.19
C GLU A 142 9.77 4.14 7.12
#